data_AF-A0A2D9SVW8-F1
#
_entry.id   AF-A0A2D9SVW8-F1
#
_cell.length_a   1.000
_cell.length_b   1.000
_cell.length_c   1.000
_cell.angle_alpha   90.00
_cell.angle_beta   90.00
_cell.angle_gamma   90.00
#
_symmetry.space_group_name_H-M   'P 1'
#
loop_
_entity.id
_entity.type
_entity.pdbx_description
1 polymer ?
#
loop_
_entity_poly.entity_id
_entity_poly.type
_entity_poly.pdbx_seq_one_letter_code
_entity_poly.pdbx_strand_id
1 'polypeptide(L)'
;MFYQIDSRFSMTAANADKWLWVRPGQEGQIALSLAQVIVSENLQADGVDVASLLGGGADILNAYRPEVVAERAGLTPEMTGGDPAEFLKDLARKFAARQPSIAIGGGSAGAQSNGLFNLEAIYALNHLVGSAGKKGGLKFNPPSPWADVPSSSIVGSLDDWTRVTEQIRSGQTKLLMLHGADPVHGLPDSLQLREAIAEADDLFVVSFSPFIDDTSAMADLVLPDRVSLEDWGDDISEPGPGYQVVGLQQPVVNPLFDLDPLSFPDVLLTMAQELGKESDLPWANFKAMLREGSDALFNMNRGSIEAATADEFWNNMLRRGGWWDELRHGPTTVKPADGLLRTIVAKEKGPEFNGIGTASIGSDSFYLVPFAHNTLLDGYNGHLPWLQAAPDPLSTVTWQTWVELNDTTANRLGVKEGDILRIESSKDSIRAVAYPTPAVPPHTVSVPFGQGRKHGSDYATERPGNESANVMDILETTTVNGTGSLAWAGTTVRVSKTGESVSISKLEGDARAVEIGLMPSEEIIKTIAPENA
;
A
#
# COMPACT_ATOMS: atom_id res chain seq x y z
N MET A 1 -11.74 21.09 5.79
CA MET A 1 -12.57 20.19 4.97
C MET A 1 -11.65 19.19 4.32
N PHE A 2 -11.79 17.95 4.71
CA PHE A 2 -11.03 16.79 4.29
C PHE A 2 -11.97 15.86 3.52
N TYR A 3 -11.69 15.66 2.24
CA TYR A 3 -12.48 14.79 1.36
C TYR A 3 -11.68 13.52 1.07
N GLN A 4 -12.31 12.36 1.25
CA GLN A 4 -11.76 11.09 0.78
C GLN A 4 -12.51 10.65 -0.47
N ILE A 5 -11.78 10.49 -1.58
CA ILE A 5 -12.32 10.01 -2.86
C ILE A 5 -11.69 8.64 -3.10
N ASP A 6 -12.47 7.57 -2.91
CA ASP A 6 -11.92 6.21 -2.80
C ASP A 6 -12.98 5.16 -3.10
N SER A 7 -12.58 4.04 -3.72
CA SER A 7 -13.45 2.93 -4.09
C SER A 7 -13.89 2.05 -2.91
N ARG A 8 -13.26 2.19 -1.74
CA ARG A 8 -13.63 1.51 -0.49
C ARG A 8 -13.68 2.51 0.67
N PHE A 9 -14.56 2.28 1.64
CA PHE A 9 -14.56 3.04 2.89
C PHE A 9 -13.41 2.58 3.79
N SER A 10 -12.32 3.35 3.82
CA SER A 10 -11.14 3.10 4.65
C SER A 10 -11.23 3.82 6.00
N MET A 11 -10.29 3.58 6.92
CA MET A 11 -10.17 4.40 8.13
C MET A 11 -9.98 5.88 7.83
N THR A 12 -9.32 6.20 6.72
CA THR A 12 -9.17 7.56 6.23
C THR A 12 -10.53 8.14 5.81
N ALA A 13 -11.38 7.34 5.15
CA ALA A 13 -12.74 7.74 4.82
C ALA A 13 -13.60 7.96 6.08
N ALA A 14 -13.44 7.12 7.10
CA ALA A 14 -14.15 7.26 8.37
C ALA A 14 -13.79 8.54 9.15
N ASN A 15 -12.59 9.10 8.92
CA ASN A 15 -12.14 10.36 9.50
C ASN A 15 -12.32 11.57 8.55
N ALA A 16 -12.84 11.35 7.35
CA ALA A 16 -13.08 12.43 6.38
C ALA A 16 -14.36 13.20 6.71
N ASP A 17 -14.38 14.49 6.39
CA ASP A 17 -15.61 15.29 6.44
C ASP A 17 -16.63 14.79 5.41
N LYS A 18 -16.14 14.23 4.29
CA LYS A 18 -16.96 13.60 3.26
C LYS A 18 -16.20 12.50 2.54
N TRP A 19 -16.81 11.32 2.45
CA TRP A 19 -16.39 10.25 1.56
C TRP A 19 -17.21 10.29 0.28
N LEU A 20 -16.52 10.22 -0.87
CA LEU A 20 -17.12 10.05 -2.18
C LEU A 20 -16.59 8.73 -2.73
N TRP A 21 -17.47 7.74 -2.79
CA TRP A 21 -17.09 6.52 -3.48
C TRP A 21 -16.98 6.75 -4.98
N VAL A 22 -16.05 6.07 -5.61
CA VAL A 22 -15.85 6.17 -7.07
C VAL A 22 -15.75 4.78 -7.65
N ARG A 23 -16.06 4.66 -8.94
CA ARG A 23 -15.73 3.42 -9.64
C ARG A 23 -14.19 3.22 -9.60
N PRO A 24 -13.70 2.01 -9.32
CA PRO A 24 -12.26 1.73 -9.26
C PRO A 24 -11.50 2.25 -10.48
N GLY A 25 -10.42 3.01 -10.22
CA GLY A 25 -9.53 3.56 -11.23
C GLY A 25 -10.00 4.88 -11.88
N GLN A 26 -11.02 5.54 -11.34
CA GLN A 26 -11.51 6.84 -11.85
C GLN A 26 -10.97 8.05 -11.07
N GLU A 27 -10.13 7.85 -10.05
CA GLU A 27 -9.58 8.89 -9.18
C GLU A 27 -8.80 9.97 -9.96
N GLY A 28 -7.98 9.54 -10.94
CA GLY A 28 -7.22 10.45 -11.81
C GLY A 28 -8.09 11.31 -12.71
N GLN A 29 -9.23 10.79 -13.14
CA GLN A 29 -10.18 11.52 -13.97
C GLN A 29 -10.82 12.66 -13.19
N ILE A 30 -11.18 12.41 -11.93
CA ILE A 30 -11.66 13.45 -11.03
C ILE A 30 -10.57 14.49 -10.79
N ALA A 31 -9.33 14.08 -10.56
CA ALA A 31 -8.22 15.02 -10.39
C ALA A 31 -8.02 15.92 -11.62
N LEU A 32 -8.06 15.35 -12.84
CA LEU A 32 -8.02 16.14 -14.08
C LEU A 32 -9.26 17.01 -14.26
N SER A 33 -10.42 16.61 -13.75
CA SER A 33 -11.63 17.44 -13.74
C SER A 33 -11.48 18.67 -12.86
N LEU A 34 -10.90 18.51 -11.66
CA LEU A 34 -10.58 19.65 -10.82
C LEU A 34 -9.54 20.56 -11.49
N ALA A 35 -8.51 19.97 -12.12
CA ALA A 35 -7.52 20.72 -12.89
C ALA A 35 -8.15 21.50 -14.05
N GLN A 36 -9.11 20.90 -14.77
CA GLN A 36 -9.86 21.53 -15.86
C GLN A 36 -10.56 22.80 -15.37
N VAL A 37 -11.27 22.72 -14.24
CA VAL A 37 -11.96 23.88 -13.65
C VAL A 37 -10.94 24.94 -13.22
N ILE A 38 -9.89 24.56 -12.49
CA ILE A 38 -8.84 25.47 -12.02
C ILE A 38 -8.21 26.24 -13.18
N VAL A 39 -7.84 25.55 -14.27
CA VAL A 39 -7.23 26.17 -15.45
C VAL A 39 -8.22 27.04 -16.21
N SER A 40 -9.44 26.56 -16.43
CA SER A 40 -10.44 27.30 -17.22
C SER A 40 -10.95 28.58 -16.53
N GLU A 41 -11.00 28.57 -15.20
CA GLU A 41 -11.40 29.72 -14.38
C GLU A 41 -10.21 30.59 -13.96
N ASN A 42 -8.98 30.25 -14.37
CA ASN A 42 -7.73 30.93 -14.01
C ASN A 42 -7.49 31.00 -12.48
N LEU A 43 -7.72 29.89 -11.78
CA LEU A 43 -7.63 29.78 -10.32
C LEU A 43 -6.30 29.18 -9.83
N GLN A 44 -5.35 28.90 -10.72
CA GLN A 44 -4.01 28.44 -10.35
C GLN A 44 -3.29 29.44 -9.45
N ALA A 45 -2.31 28.96 -8.68
CA ALA A 45 -1.49 29.82 -7.83
C ALA A 45 -0.55 30.75 -8.62
N ASP A 46 -0.18 31.86 -8.00
CA ASP A 46 0.76 32.83 -8.57
C ASP A 46 2.11 32.17 -8.89
N GLY A 47 2.64 32.47 -10.08
CA GLY A 47 3.91 31.94 -10.56
C GLY A 47 3.85 30.55 -11.20
N VAL A 48 2.66 29.91 -11.25
CA VAL A 48 2.45 28.68 -12.00
C VAL A 48 2.32 29.00 -13.49
N ASP A 49 3.24 28.48 -14.30
CA ASP A 49 3.18 28.59 -15.77
C ASP A 49 2.25 27.53 -16.36
N VAL A 50 0.97 27.87 -16.45
CA VAL A 50 -0.08 27.02 -17.03
C VAL A 50 0.22 26.67 -18.49
N ALA A 51 0.81 27.59 -19.26
CA ALA A 51 1.10 27.35 -20.67
C ALA A 51 2.18 26.28 -20.83
N SER A 52 3.24 26.34 -20.00
CA SER A 52 4.23 25.26 -19.91
C SER A 52 3.57 23.95 -19.48
N LEU A 53 2.76 23.92 -18.43
CA LEU A 53 2.10 22.70 -17.94
C LEU A 53 1.21 22.02 -18.98
N LEU A 54 0.44 22.81 -19.73
CA LEU A 54 -0.43 22.29 -20.79
C LEU A 54 0.39 21.77 -21.98
N GLY A 55 1.53 22.39 -22.32
CA GLY A 55 2.31 21.99 -23.51
C GLY A 55 1.50 22.03 -24.81
N GLY A 56 0.50 22.91 -24.86
CA GLY A 56 -0.57 22.98 -25.86
C GLY A 56 -1.72 23.89 -25.42
N GLY A 57 -2.85 23.85 -26.12
CA GLY A 57 -4.06 24.59 -25.75
C GLY A 57 -4.80 23.96 -24.56
N ALA A 58 -5.64 24.74 -23.87
CA ALA A 58 -6.48 24.25 -22.77
C ALA A 58 -7.46 23.15 -23.20
N ASP A 59 -7.68 22.98 -24.50
CA ASP A 59 -8.57 21.98 -25.08
C ASP A 59 -8.21 20.54 -24.71
N ILE A 60 -6.97 20.27 -24.31
CA ILE A 60 -6.56 18.95 -23.83
C ILE A 60 -7.35 18.51 -22.59
N LEU A 61 -7.89 19.48 -21.82
CA LEU A 61 -8.68 19.20 -20.63
C LEU A 61 -10.19 19.10 -20.92
N ASN A 62 -10.65 19.38 -22.15
CA ASN A 62 -12.08 19.39 -22.48
C ASN A 62 -12.77 18.04 -22.26
N ALA A 63 -12.03 16.93 -22.39
CA ALA A 63 -12.53 15.59 -22.11
C ALA A 63 -12.82 15.34 -20.62
N TYR A 64 -12.27 16.16 -19.72
CA TYR A 64 -12.38 16.01 -18.27
C TYR A 64 -13.31 17.04 -17.63
N ARG A 65 -14.17 17.70 -18.42
CA ARG A 65 -15.17 18.60 -17.85
C ARG A 65 -16.02 17.90 -16.77
N PRO A 66 -16.39 18.59 -15.68
CA PRO A 66 -17.18 18.02 -14.59
C PRO A 66 -18.42 17.24 -15.03
N GLU A 67 -19.11 17.72 -16.07
CA GLU A 67 -20.31 17.08 -16.61
C GLU A 67 -20.05 15.70 -17.23
N VAL A 68 -18.84 15.47 -17.75
CA VAL A 68 -18.42 14.18 -18.34
C VAL A 68 -17.87 13.27 -17.26
N VAL A 69 -17.01 13.81 -16.38
CA VAL A 69 -16.29 13.01 -15.38
C VAL A 69 -17.22 12.53 -14.27
N ALA A 70 -18.19 13.34 -13.84
CA ALA A 70 -19.11 12.94 -12.78
C ALA A 70 -19.88 11.65 -13.13
N GLU A 71 -20.40 11.55 -14.35
CA GLU A 71 -21.07 10.33 -14.83
C GLU A 71 -20.09 9.16 -14.96
N ARG A 72 -18.92 9.39 -15.54
CA ARG A 72 -17.90 8.35 -15.75
C ARG A 72 -17.43 7.74 -14.42
N ALA A 73 -17.16 8.59 -13.43
CA ALA A 73 -16.75 8.21 -12.08
C ALA A 73 -17.87 7.55 -11.27
N GLY A 74 -19.11 7.64 -11.72
CA GLY A 74 -20.27 7.06 -11.04
C GLY A 74 -20.78 7.90 -9.87
N LEU A 75 -20.51 9.21 -9.85
CA LEU A 75 -21.01 10.10 -8.81
C LEU A 75 -22.52 10.28 -8.94
N THR A 76 -23.24 10.15 -7.83
CA THR A 76 -24.70 10.33 -7.81
C THR A 76 -25.11 11.58 -7.02
N PRO A 77 -26.30 12.14 -7.28
CA PRO A 77 -26.80 13.29 -6.53
C PRO A 77 -26.89 13.07 -5.02
N GLU A 78 -27.18 11.85 -4.59
CA GLU A 78 -27.24 11.47 -3.17
C GLU A 78 -25.86 11.61 -2.51
N MET A 79 -24.80 11.17 -3.20
CA MET A 79 -23.43 11.29 -2.71
C MET A 79 -22.98 12.74 -2.64
N THR A 80 -23.32 13.54 -3.65
CA THR A 80 -22.86 14.92 -3.76
C THR A 80 -23.74 15.91 -3.00
N GLY A 81 -24.95 15.52 -2.62
CA GLY A 81 -25.94 16.40 -1.95
C GLY A 81 -26.60 17.38 -2.92
N GLY A 82 -26.67 17.04 -4.21
CA GLY A 82 -27.07 17.94 -5.29
C GLY A 82 -26.45 17.52 -6.61
N ASP A 83 -26.40 18.41 -7.61
CA ASP A 83 -25.81 18.09 -8.91
C ASP A 83 -24.32 17.71 -8.81
N PRO A 84 -23.92 16.50 -9.26
CA PRO A 84 -22.53 16.04 -9.17
C PRO A 84 -21.51 16.91 -9.92
N ALA A 85 -21.89 17.48 -11.07
CA ALA A 85 -20.98 18.31 -11.84
C ALA A 85 -20.72 19.66 -11.15
N GLU A 86 -21.76 20.31 -10.62
CA GLU A 86 -21.59 21.50 -9.79
C GLU A 86 -20.80 21.22 -8.51
N PHE A 87 -20.96 20.04 -7.90
CA PHE A 87 -20.13 19.64 -6.76
C PHE A 87 -18.64 19.62 -7.11
N LEU A 88 -18.24 19.02 -8.24
CA LEU A 88 -16.84 19.00 -8.67
C LEU A 88 -16.30 20.40 -8.95
N LYS A 89 -17.10 21.29 -9.56
CA LYS A 89 -16.72 22.70 -9.78
C LYS A 89 -16.47 23.42 -8.46
N ASP A 90 -17.39 23.29 -7.51
CA ASP A 90 -17.26 23.89 -6.19
C ASP A 90 -16.07 23.33 -5.41
N LEU A 91 -15.84 22.02 -5.48
CA LEU A 91 -14.67 21.38 -4.89
C LEU A 91 -13.37 21.93 -5.47
N ALA A 92 -13.27 22.08 -6.80
CA ALA A 92 -12.10 22.65 -7.47
C ALA A 92 -11.85 24.10 -7.04
N ARG A 93 -12.89 24.93 -7.01
CA ARG A 93 -12.81 26.33 -6.55
C ARG A 93 -12.36 26.42 -5.10
N LYS A 94 -12.92 25.61 -4.21
CA LYS A 94 -12.52 25.54 -2.79
C LYS A 94 -11.10 25.05 -2.62
N PHE A 95 -10.70 24.04 -3.40
CA PHE A 95 -9.34 23.49 -3.39
C PHE A 95 -8.31 24.54 -3.82
N ALA A 96 -8.60 25.32 -4.85
CA ALA A 96 -7.74 26.43 -5.28
C ALA A 96 -7.72 27.60 -4.29
N ALA A 97 -8.87 27.99 -3.74
CA ALA A 97 -8.98 29.17 -2.89
C ALA A 97 -8.38 28.99 -1.47
N ARG A 98 -8.36 27.76 -0.93
CA ARG A 98 -7.95 27.49 0.46
C ARG A 98 -6.50 27.00 0.54
N GLN A 99 -5.54 27.91 0.37
CA GLN A 99 -4.12 27.57 0.42
C GLN A 99 -3.53 27.57 1.84
N PRO A 100 -2.65 26.61 2.20
CA PRO A 100 -2.22 25.48 1.36
C PRO A 100 -3.30 24.40 1.27
N SER A 101 -3.46 23.81 0.08
CA SER A 101 -4.32 22.65 -0.17
C SER A 101 -3.50 21.49 -0.73
N ILE A 102 -3.81 20.27 -0.27
CA ILE A 102 -3.06 19.07 -0.65
C ILE A 102 -4.02 18.04 -1.24
N ALA A 103 -3.63 17.45 -2.37
CA ALA A 103 -4.17 16.23 -2.92
C ALA A 103 -3.15 15.10 -2.73
N ILE A 104 -3.54 14.03 -2.05
CA ILE A 104 -2.67 12.87 -1.79
C ILE A 104 -3.24 11.68 -2.56
N GLY A 105 -2.39 11.05 -3.37
CA GLY A 105 -2.69 9.79 -4.04
C GLY A 105 -1.96 8.64 -3.36
N GLY A 106 -2.50 7.43 -3.47
CA GLY A 106 -1.92 6.21 -2.92
C GLY A 106 -2.99 5.14 -2.74
N GLY A 107 -2.59 3.97 -2.24
CA GLY A 107 -3.51 2.87 -1.98
C GLY A 107 -4.33 2.51 -3.22
N SER A 108 -5.66 2.57 -3.10
CA SER A 108 -6.61 2.21 -4.15
C SER A 108 -6.43 3.01 -5.44
N ALA A 109 -6.05 4.29 -5.40
CA ALA A 109 -5.86 5.09 -6.62
C ALA A 109 -4.70 4.59 -7.49
N GLY A 110 -3.71 3.92 -6.88
CA GLY A 110 -2.56 3.31 -7.57
C GLY A 110 -2.76 1.84 -7.90
N ALA A 111 -3.91 1.25 -7.55
CA ALA A 111 -4.10 -0.20 -7.51
C ALA A 111 -4.59 -0.82 -8.82
N GLN A 112 -5.07 -0.03 -9.77
CA GLN A 112 -5.60 -0.47 -11.06
C GLN A 112 -4.55 -0.27 -12.17
N SER A 113 -4.82 -0.81 -13.37
CA SER A 113 -3.86 -0.73 -14.49
C SER A 113 -3.51 0.71 -14.92
N ASN A 114 -4.34 1.70 -14.61
CA ASN A 114 -4.09 3.12 -14.83
C ASN A 114 -3.57 3.87 -13.59
N GLY A 115 -3.08 3.15 -12.57
CA GLY A 115 -2.63 3.73 -11.30
C GLY A 115 -1.59 4.84 -11.44
N LEU A 116 -0.59 4.68 -12.33
CA LEU A 116 0.40 5.74 -12.58
C LEU A 116 -0.25 7.03 -13.09
N PHE A 117 -1.19 6.91 -14.04
CA PHE A 117 -1.96 8.05 -14.54
C PHE A 117 -2.75 8.74 -13.40
N ASN A 118 -3.38 7.95 -12.53
CA ASN A 118 -4.13 8.48 -11.40
C ASN A 118 -3.24 9.29 -10.45
N LEU A 119 -2.11 8.71 -10.04
CA LEU A 119 -1.18 9.37 -9.12
C LEU A 119 -0.57 10.62 -9.73
N GLU A 120 -0.15 10.59 -11.00
CA GLU A 120 0.38 11.79 -11.68
C GLU A 120 -0.66 12.91 -11.77
N ALA A 121 -1.92 12.58 -12.11
CA ALA A 121 -3.01 13.55 -12.16
C ALA A 121 -3.32 14.16 -10.78
N ILE A 122 -3.36 13.33 -9.73
CA ILE A 122 -3.59 13.78 -8.35
C ILE A 122 -2.45 14.69 -7.89
N TYR A 123 -1.20 14.28 -8.09
CA TYR A 123 -0.07 15.10 -7.64
C TYR A 123 0.13 16.38 -8.45
N ALA A 124 -0.29 16.42 -9.73
CA ALA A 124 -0.29 17.64 -10.53
C ALA A 124 -1.17 18.75 -9.94
N LEU A 125 -2.25 18.42 -9.23
CA LEU A 125 -3.09 19.41 -8.54
C LEU A 125 -2.30 20.21 -7.51
N ASN A 126 -1.39 19.57 -6.76
CA ASN A 126 -0.56 20.25 -5.75
C ASN A 126 0.35 21.30 -6.38
N HIS A 127 0.81 21.06 -7.60
CA HIS A 127 1.61 22.03 -8.34
C HIS A 127 0.73 23.18 -8.85
N LEU A 128 -0.45 22.89 -9.41
CA LEU A 128 -1.39 23.90 -9.91
C LEU A 128 -1.80 24.91 -8.83
N VAL A 129 -1.96 24.45 -7.59
CA VAL A 129 -2.31 25.31 -6.46
C VAL A 129 -1.09 25.81 -5.67
N GLY A 130 0.13 25.55 -6.14
CA GLY A 130 1.36 26.10 -5.55
C GLY A 130 1.74 25.52 -4.19
N SER A 131 1.21 24.35 -3.82
CA SER A 131 1.48 23.69 -2.53
C SER A 131 2.70 22.76 -2.56
N ALA A 132 3.27 22.47 -3.73
CA ALA A 132 4.48 21.67 -3.84
C ALA A 132 5.73 22.44 -3.34
N GLY A 133 6.45 21.86 -2.36
CA GLY A 133 7.66 22.46 -1.77
C GLY A 133 7.41 23.62 -0.79
N LYS A 134 6.15 23.84 -0.37
CA LYS A 134 5.76 24.93 0.54
C LYS A 134 5.38 24.44 1.93
N LYS A 135 5.45 25.33 2.92
CA LYS A 135 5.01 25.05 4.30
C LYS A 135 3.51 24.73 4.31
N GLY A 136 3.15 23.61 4.94
CA GLY A 136 1.78 23.11 4.97
C GLY A 136 1.32 22.43 3.68
N GLY A 137 2.22 22.28 2.69
CA GLY A 137 2.01 21.53 1.45
C GLY A 137 2.91 20.29 1.38
N LEU A 138 3.21 19.81 0.16
CA LEU A 138 4.09 18.66 -0.06
C LEU A 138 5.55 19.01 0.26
N LYS A 139 6.21 18.17 1.06
CA LYS A 139 7.64 18.26 1.35
C LYS A 139 8.37 17.08 0.71
N PHE A 140 9.51 17.35 0.09
CA PHE A 140 10.35 16.33 -0.51
C PHE A 140 11.47 15.95 0.46
N ASN A 141 11.82 14.67 0.48
CA ASN A 141 12.95 14.17 1.27
C ASN A 141 14.27 14.44 0.54
N PRO A 142 15.33 14.82 1.26
CA PRO A 142 16.67 14.87 0.70
C PRO A 142 17.22 13.46 0.45
N PRO A 143 18.29 13.33 -0.37
CA PRO A 143 19.01 12.08 -0.47
C PRO A 143 19.63 11.68 0.87
N SER A 144 19.92 10.40 1.01
CA SER A 144 20.62 9.84 2.16
C SER A 144 21.95 10.58 2.42
N PRO A 145 22.26 10.92 3.68
CA PRO A 145 23.58 11.39 4.08
C PRO A 145 24.61 10.25 4.15
N TRP A 146 24.17 9.00 4.18
CA TRP A 146 25.00 7.80 4.27
C TRP A 146 25.15 7.22 2.87
N ALA A 147 26.39 7.13 2.38
CA ALA A 147 26.66 6.49 1.09
C ALA A 147 26.13 5.05 1.09
N ASP A 148 25.60 4.61 -0.06
CA ASP A 148 25.10 3.26 -0.32
C ASP A 148 23.89 2.80 0.53
N VAL A 149 23.41 3.61 1.47
CA VAL A 149 22.10 3.43 2.12
C VAL A 149 21.07 4.28 1.36
N PRO A 150 20.14 3.66 0.61
CA PRO A 150 19.17 4.41 -0.17
C PRO A 150 18.15 5.12 0.73
N SER A 151 17.77 6.35 0.37
CA SER A 151 16.71 7.11 1.08
C SER A 151 15.29 6.80 0.60
N SER A 152 15.15 5.76 -0.22
CA SER A 152 13.89 5.30 -0.80
C SER A 152 14.03 3.83 -1.16
N SER A 153 13.02 3.04 -0.84
CA SER A 153 12.99 1.62 -1.12
C SER A 153 12.92 1.37 -2.63
N ILE A 154 13.69 0.38 -3.11
CA ILE A 154 13.54 -0.16 -4.46
C ILE A 154 12.62 -1.39 -4.34
N VAL A 155 11.42 -1.28 -4.88
CA VAL A 155 10.42 -2.36 -4.83
C VAL A 155 10.46 -3.16 -6.12
N GLY A 156 10.50 -4.49 -6.01
CA GLY A 156 10.40 -5.39 -7.16
C GLY A 156 9.03 -5.31 -7.83
N SER A 157 9.01 -5.21 -9.16
CA SER A 157 7.77 -5.17 -9.94
C SER A 157 7.20 -6.58 -10.19
N LEU A 158 5.96 -6.67 -10.68
CA LEU A 158 5.41 -7.96 -11.12
C LEU A 158 6.19 -8.49 -12.34
N ASP A 159 6.67 -7.60 -13.20
CA ASP A 159 7.53 -7.96 -14.34
C ASP A 159 8.86 -8.57 -13.87
N ASP A 160 9.46 -8.04 -12.80
CA ASP A 160 10.66 -8.62 -12.19
C ASP A 160 10.39 -10.03 -11.67
N TRP A 161 9.30 -10.22 -10.94
CA TRP A 161 8.90 -11.54 -10.44
C TRP A 161 8.51 -12.52 -11.54
N THR A 162 7.92 -12.03 -12.63
CA THR A 162 7.67 -12.82 -13.84
C THR A 162 8.97 -13.32 -14.43
N ARG A 163 9.95 -12.44 -14.62
CA ARG A 163 11.29 -12.79 -15.10
C ARG A 163 12.00 -13.77 -14.17
N VAL A 164 11.96 -13.56 -12.85
CA VAL A 164 12.55 -14.48 -11.87
C VAL A 164 11.91 -15.87 -11.98
N THR A 165 10.58 -15.94 -12.08
CA THR A 165 9.83 -17.19 -12.22
C THR A 165 10.20 -17.94 -13.50
N GLU A 166 10.34 -17.23 -14.63
CA GLU A 166 10.78 -17.81 -15.90
C GLU A 166 12.24 -18.29 -15.86
N GLN A 167 13.12 -17.57 -15.18
CA GLN A 167 14.52 -17.98 -14.99
C GLN A 167 14.63 -19.24 -14.13
N ILE A 168 13.78 -19.39 -13.11
CA ILE A 168 13.66 -20.62 -12.33
C ILE A 168 13.19 -21.77 -13.23
N ARG A 169 12.07 -21.61 -13.95
CA ARG A 169 11.53 -22.66 -14.83
C ARG A 169 12.49 -23.11 -15.94
N SER A 170 13.26 -22.17 -16.49
CA SER A 170 14.25 -22.46 -17.53
C SER A 170 15.57 -23.02 -16.99
N GLY A 171 15.70 -23.17 -15.66
CA GLY A 171 16.90 -23.66 -15.01
C GLY A 171 18.10 -22.70 -15.09
N GLN A 172 17.86 -21.42 -15.40
CA GLN A 172 18.90 -20.38 -15.37
C GLN A 172 19.28 -20.00 -13.94
N THR A 173 18.31 -20.02 -13.03
CA THR A 173 18.53 -19.80 -11.60
C THR A 173 18.92 -21.11 -10.92
N LYS A 174 20.08 -21.13 -10.28
CA LYS A 174 20.61 -22.28 -9.52
C LYS A 174 20.57 -22.08 -8.00
N LEU A 175 20.53 -20.82 -7.57
CA LEU A 175 20.50 -20.43 -6.18
C LEU A 175 19.47 -19.32 -6.01
N LEU A 176 18.52 -19.53 -5.11
CA LEU A 176 17.55 -18.53 -4.68
C LEU A 176 17.76 -18.24 -3.20
N MET A 177 18.17 -17.01 -2.87
CA MET A 177 18.35 -16.55 -1.49
C MET A 177 17.21 -15.60 -1.14
N LEU A 178 16.48 -15.90 -0.07
CA LEU A 178 15.30 -15.16 0.37
C LEU A 178 15.56 -14.61 1.77
N HIS A 179 15.50 -13.28 1.93
CA HIS A 179 15.69 -12.63 3.22
C HIS A 179 14.38 -11.98 3.69
N GLY A 180 13.79 -12.50 4.76
CA GLY A 180 12.56 -11.97 5.36
C GLY A 180 11.36 -11.87 4.42
N ALA A 181 11.35 -12.63 3.32
CA ALA A 181 10.38 -12.52 2.23
C ALA A 181 9.63 -13.82 2.01
N ASP A 182 8.30 -13.72 1.87
CA ASP A 182 7.40 -14.85 1.58
C ASP A 182 6.66 -14.65 0.24
N PRO A 183 7.38 -14.63 -0.91
CA PRO A 183 6.78 -14.36 -2.22
C PRO A 183 5.75 -15.41 -2.66
N VAL A 184 5.81 -16.64 -2.11
CA VAL A 184 4.81 -17.68 -2.40
C VAL A 184 3.44 -17.36 -1.78
N HIS A 185 3.42 -16.62 -0.66
CA HIS A 185 2.19 -16.06 -0.08
C HIS A 185 1.84 -14.69 -0.65
N GLY A 186 2.86 -13.84 -0.86
CA GLY A 186 2.73 -12.42 -1.18
C GLY A 186 2.66 -12.08 -2.67
N LEU A 187 2.61 -13.05 -3.58
CA LEU A 187 2.43 -12.84 -5.02
C LEU A 187 1.19 -13.56 -5.54
N PRO A 188 0.56 -13.08 -6.63
CA PRO A 188 -0.59 -13.75 -7.22
C PRO A 188 -0.25 -15.19 -7.63
N ASP A 189 -1.09 -16.15 -7.26
CA ASP A 189 -0.88 -17.57 -7.62
C ASP A 189 -0.92 -17.80 -9.14
N SER A 190 -1.57 -16.88 -9.88
CA SER A 190 -1.54 -16.83 -11.34
C SER A 190 -0.14 -16.65 -11.95
N LEU A 191 0.85 -16.19 -11.17
CA LEU A 191 2.27 -16.18 -11.55
C LEU A 191 2.90 -17.59 -11.54
N GLN A 192 2.34 -18.50 -10.72
CA GLN A 192 2.78 -19.88 -10.56
C GLN A 192 4.25 -20.00 -10.09
N LEU A 193 4.64 -19.14 -9.14
CA LEU A 193 5.98 -19.16 -8.55
C LEU A 193 6.19 -20.42 -7.69
N ARG A 194 5.16 -20.86 -6.96
CA ARG A 194 5.21 -22.07 -6.14
C ARG A 194 5.57 -23.30 -6.98
N GLU A 195 4.87 -23.49 -8.08
CA GLU A 195 5.11 -24.59 -9.02
C GLU A 195 6.50 -24.49 -9.63
N ALA A 196 6.93 -23.27 -10.01
CA ALA A 196 8.26 -23.06 -10.56
C ALA A 196 9.37 -23.49 -9.58
N ILE A 197 9.23 -23.18 -8.28
CA ILE A 197 10.18 -23.61 -7.25
C ILE A 197 10.11 -25.13 -7.04
N ALA A 198 8.89 -25.68 -6.92
CA ALA A 198 8.69 -27.10 -6.60
C ALA A 198 9.11 -28.06 -7.72
N GLU A 199 9.01 -27.64 -8.99
CA GLU A 199 9.34 -28.45 -10.16
C GLU A 199 10.78 -28.24 -10.66
N ALA A 200 11.55 -27.32 -10.07
CA ALA A 200 12.92 -27.06 -10.50
C ALA A 200 13.89 -28.15 -10.03
N ASP A 201 14.48 -28.89 -10.98
CA ASP A 201 15.38 -30.02 -10.70
C ASP A 201 16.74 -29.62 -10.07
N ASP A 202 17.23 -28.41 -10.34
CA ASP A 202 18.59 -27.95 -9.99
C ASP A 202 18.56 -26.50 -9.46
N LEU A 203 17.66 -26.27 -8.52
CA LEU A 203 17.53 -25.02 -7.77
C LEU A 203 17.83 -25.31 -6.30
N PHE A 204 18.75 -24.56 -5.71
CA PHE A 204 18.99 -24.55 -4.27
C PHE A 204 18.36 -23.32 -3.63
N VAL A 205 17.41 -23.52 -2.73
CA VAL A 205 16.65 -22.46 -2.06
C VAL A 205 17.16 -22.28 -0.63
N VAL A 206 17.62 -21.07 -0.31
CA VAL A 206 18.07 -20.67 1.03
C VAL A 206 17.12 -19.61 1.57
N SER A 207 16.46 -19.90 2.68
CA SER A 207 15.63 -18.93 3.40
C SER A 207 16.33 -18.41 4.65
N PHE A 208 16.38 -17.09 4.77
CA PHE A 208 16.80 -16.34 5.95
C PHE A 208 15.58 -15.72 6.61
N SER A 209 15.04 -16.37 7.63
CA SER A 209 13.81 -15.93 8.27
C SER A 209 13.79 -16.28 9.76
N PRO A 210 13.30 -15.38 10.63
CA PRO A 210 13.09 -15.70 12.05
C PRO A 210 11.92 -16.68 12.27
N PHE A 211 11.03 -16.85 11.28
CA PHE A 211 9.84 -17.69 11.39
C PHE A 211 9.64 -18.54 10.13
N ILE A 212 9.11 -19.75 10.30
CA ILE A 212 8.68 -20.56 9.15
C ILE A 212 7.44 -19.93 8.50
N ASP A 213 7.48 -19.82 7.19
CA ASP A 213 6.46 -19.24 6.32
C ASP A 213 6.23 -20.13 5.07
N ASP A 214 5.38 -19.71 4.14
CA ASP A 214 4.98 -20.53 2.99
C ASP A 214 6.14 -20.78 2.00
N THR A 215 7.06 -19.83 1.88
CA THR A 215 8.24 -19.92 1.02
C THR A 215 9.37 -20.68 1.74
N SER A 216 9.59 -20.39 3.02
CA SER A 216 10.58 -21.06 3.86
C SER A 216 10.32 -22.56 4.00
N ALA A 217 9.04 -22.98 4.01
CA ALA A 217 8.66 -24.40 4.01
C ALA A 217 9.09 -25.15 2.72
N MET A 218 9.43 -24.43 1.66
CA MET A 218 9.92 -24.98 0.40
C MET A 218 11.45 -24.89 0.26
N ALA A 219 12.15 -24.33 1.25
CA ALA A 219 13.59 -24.13 1.18
C ALA A 219 14.39 -25.42 1.46
N ASP A 220 15.51 -25.60 0.74
CA ASP A 220 16.48 -26.66 1.01
C ASP A 220 17.29 -26.40 2.28
N LEU A 221 17.53 -25.12 2.57
CA LEU A 221 18.22 -24.67 3.77
C LEU A 221 17.48 -23.48 4.40
N VAL A 222 17.06 -23.65 5.65
CA VAL A 222 16.55 -22.56 6.48
C VAL A 222 17.65 -22.13 7.44
N LEU A 223 18.08 -20.88 7.32
CA LEU A 223 18.97 -20.20 8.24
C LEU A 223 18.11 -19.26 9.10
N PRO A 224 17.90 -19.57 10.39
CA PRO A 224 17.19 -18.66 11.27
C PRO A 224 17.88 -17.29 11.27
N ASP A 225 17.12 -16.22 11.11
CA ASP A 225 17.63 -14.84 11.20
C ASP A 225 17.22 -14.23 12.55
N ARG A 226 17.93 -13.16 12.96
CA ARG A 226 17.61 -12.41 14.18
C ARG A 226 16.44 -11.48 13.96
N VAL A 227 15.64 -11.25 15.01
CA VAL A 227 14.62 -10.18 14.99
C VAL A 227 15.25 -8.81 15.30
N SER A 228 14.53 -7.73 14.99
CA SER A 228 15.02 -6.35 15.15
C SER A 228 15.51 -5.99 16.57
N LEU A 229 15.03 -6.67 17.62
CA LEU A 229 15.48 -6.43 18.99
C LEU A 229 16.79 -7.15 19.35
N GLU A 230 17.19 -8.13 18.55
CA GLU A 230 18.37 -8.98 18.75
C GLU A 230 19.56 -8.55 17.87
N ASP A 231 19.34 -7.62 16.93
CA ASP A 231 20.34 -7.30 15.91
C ASP A 231 20.65 -5.81 15.80
N TRP A 232 21.81 -5.54 15.23
CA TRP A 232 22.19 -4.23 14.74
C TRP A 232 21.40 -3.88 13.46
N GLY A 233 21.28 -2.61 13.13
CA GLY A 233 20.64 -2.18 11.89
C GLY A 233 20.69 -0.67 11.72
N ASP A 234 20.42 -0.23 10.51
CA ASP A 234 20.21 1.16 10.13
C ASP A 234 18.86 1.33 9.45
N ASP A 235 18.32 2.54 9.49
CA ASP A 235 17.07 2.88 8.80
C ASP A 235 17.10 4.31 8.29
N ILE A 236 16.53 4.55 7.13
CA ILE A 236 16.19 5.90 6.67
C ILE A 236 14.70 5.92 6.46
N SER A 237 14.00 6.63 7.35
CA SER A 237 12.54 6.62 7.38
C SER A 237 11.93 7.02 6.05
N GLU A 238 10.98 6.22 5.58
CA GLU A 238 10.21 6.45 4.36
C GLU A 238 8.70 6.38 4.68
N PRO A 239 7.92 7.47 4.50
CA PRO A 239 8.36 8.81 4.11
C PRO A 239 9.16 9.50 5.24
N GLY A 240 10.27 10.13 4.86
CA GLY A 240 11.11 10.90 5.78
C GLY A 240 10.50 12.24 6.22
N PRO A 241 11.15 12.93 7.17
CA PRO A 241 10.65 14.16 7.78
C PRO A 241 10.85 15.44 6.93
N GLY A 242 11.37 15.31 5.70
CA GLY A 242 11.75 16.43 4.84
C GLY A 242 13.13 17.03 5.15
N TYR A 243 13.94 16.33 5.95
CA TYR A 243 15.36 16.62 6.20
C TYR A 243 16.16 15.32 6.34
N GLN A 244 17.50 15.41 6.27
CA GLN A 244 18.35 14.23 6.33
C GLN A 244 18.25 13.57 7.71
N VAL A 245 17.99 12.27 7.74
CA VAL A 245 17.89 11.45 8.95
C VAL A 245 18.48 10.07 8.68
N VAL A 246 19.09 9.49 9.71
CA VAL A 246 19.56 8.11 9.78
C VAL A 246 19.19 7.59 11.16
N GLY A 247 18.33 6.58 11.21
CA GLY A 247 18.06 5.77 12.38
C GLY A 247 19.13 4.69 12.57
N LEU A 248 19.38 4.33 13.83
CA LEU A 248 20.30 3.26 14.19
C LEU A 248 19.63 2.33 15.20
N GLN A 249 19.55 1.06 14.84
CA GLN A 249 19.06 -0.03 15.68
C GLN A 249 20.24 -0.65 16.44
N GLN A 250 20.02 -0.90 17.73
CA GLN A 250 20.95 -1.63 18.58
C GLN A 250 20.24 -2.82 19.23
N PRO A 251 20.92 -3.96 19.41
CA PRO A 251 20.35 -5.08 20.12
C PRO A 251 20.06 -4.69 21.57
N VAL A 252 18.84 -4.96 22.03
CA VAL A 252 18.39 -4.73 23.41
C VAL A 252 18.15 -6.04 24.16
N VAL A 253 18.12 -7.16 23.44
CA VAL A 253 18.11 -8.51 23.99
C VAL A 253 19.19 -9.34 23.31
N ASN A 254 19.74 -10.31 24.03
CA ASN A 254 20.59 -11.32 23.41
C ASN A 254 19.71 -12.38 22.74
N PRO A 255 20.17 -13.00 21.64
CA PRO A 255 19.55 -14.21 21.11
C PRO A 255 19.42 -15.29 22.19
N LEU A 256 18.47 -16.21 22.00
CA LEU A 256 18.28 -17.33 22.92
C LEU A 256 19.56 -18.17 22.98
N PHE A 257 19.99 -18.58 24.18
CA PHE A 257 21.30 -19.25 24.35
C PHE A 257 21.49 -20.51 23.48
N ASP A 258 20.40 -21.25 23.24
CA ASP A 258 20.40 -22.46 22.42
C ASP A 258 20.27 -22.16 20.91
N LEU A 259 19.93 -20.93 20.55
CA LEU A 259 19.72 -20.42 19.19
C LEU A 259 20.40 -19.04 19.08
N ASP A 260 21.70 -19.03 18.80
CA ASP A 260 22.47 -17.81 18.47
C ASP A 260 22.71 -17.75 16.96
N PRO A 261 21.68 -17.46 16.14
CA PRO A 261 21.87 -17.30 14.71
C PRO A 261 22.75 -16.09 14.40
N LEU A 262 23.53 -16.18 13.34
CA LEU A 262 24.13 -15.01 12.70
C LEU A 262 23.04 -14.23 11.97
N SER A 263 23.13 -12.91 11.97
CA SER A 263 22.26 -12.09 11.13
C SER A 263 22.57 -12.28 9.65
N PHE A 264 21.60 -12.02 8.78
CA PHE A 264 21.80 -12.11 7.33
C PHE A 264 23.07 -11.37 6.83
N PRO A 265 23.33 -10.09 7.22
CA PRO A 265 24.56 -9.42 6.81
C PRO A 265 25.84 -10.13 7.31
N ASP A 266 25.84 -10.62 8.55
CA ASP A 266 26.99 -11.35 9.11
C ASP A 266 27.23 -12.69 8.41
N VAL A 267 26.17 -13.37 7.95
CA VAL A 267 26.31 -14.56 7.10
C VAL A 267 26.97 -14.21 5.78
N LEU A 268 26.55 -13.13 5.10
CA LEU A 268 27.16 -12.70 3.84
C LEU A 268 28.64 -12.30 4.03
N LEU A 269 28.97 -11.59 5.11
CA LEU A 269 30.34 -11.21 5.43
C LEU A 269 31.21 -12.44 5.71
N THR A 270 30.68 -13.43 6.45
CA THR A 270 31.37 -14.69 6.72
C THR A 270 31.60 -15.47 5.42
N MET A 271 30.59 -15.58 4.55
CA MET A 271 30.72 -16.22 3.24
C MET A 271 31.76 -15.51 2.37
N ALA A 272 31.82 -14.17 2.40
CA ALA A 272 32.81 -13.43 1.64
C ALA A 272 34.24 -13.77 2.09
N GLN A 273 34.48 -13.88 3.40
CA GLN A 273 35.79 -14.26 3.95
C GLN A 273 36.17 -15.70 3.53
N GLU A 274 35.25 -16.65 3.62
CA GLU A 274 35.49 -18.04 3.20
C GLU A 274 35.74 -18.18 1.69
N LEU A 275 35.18 -17.29 0.87
CA LEU A 275 35.34 -17.27 -0.58
C LEU A 275 36.55 -16.44 -1.06
N GLY A 276 37.34 -15.85 -0.16
CA GLY A 276 38.46 -14.98 -0.53
C GLY A 276 38.02 -13.64 -1.13
N LYS A 277 36.87 -13.13 -0.69
CA LYS A 277 36.19 -11.91 -1.14
C LYS A 277 36.19 -10.79 -0.10
N GLU A 278 37.05 -10.89 0.91
CA GLU A 278 37.22 -9.89 1.97
C GLU A 278 37.70 -8.52 1.45
N SER A 279 38.26 -8.43 0.24
CA SER A 279 38.55 -7.14 -0.39
C SER A 279 37.29 -6.39 -0.82
N ASP A 280 36.24 -7.14 -1.19
CA ASP A 280 34.97 -6.60 -1.68
C ASP A 280 34.04 -6.26 -0.50
N LEU A 281 34.13 -7.03 0.59
CA LEU A 281 33.39 -6.83 1.84
C LEU A 281 34.36 -6.90 3.05
N PRO A 282 35.06 -5.81 3.40
CA PRO A 282 36.18 -5.82 4.35
C PRO A 282 35.79 -5.79 5.83
N TRP A 283 34.49 -5.78 6.13
CA TRP A 283 34.01 -5.66 7.51
C TRP A 283 34.02 -7.01 8.22
N ALA A 284 34.45 -6.99 9.48
CA ALA A 284 34.47 -8.19 10.32
C ALA A 284 33.07 -8.67 10.72
N ASN A 285 32.11 -7.75 10.82
CA ASN A 285 30.70 -7.97 11.11
C ASN A 285 29.88 -6.72 10.76
N PHE A 286 28.56 -6.83 10.80
CA PHE A 286 27.64 -5.76 10.45
C PHE A 286 27.80 -4.53 11.34
N LYS A 287 28.04 -4.72 12.64
CA LYS A 287 28.33 -3.61 13.56
C LYS A 287 29.55 -2.79 13.13
N ALA A 288 30.61 -3.44 12.63
CA ALA A 288 31.79 -2.75 12.12
C ALA A 288 31.45 -1.91 10.88
N MET A 289 30.59 -2.40 10.00
CA MET A 289 30.09 -1.65 8.84
C MET A 289 29.27 -0.42 9.27
N LEU A 290 28.35 -0.58 10.21
CA LEU A 290 27.58 0.54 10.77
C LEU A 290 28.48 1.57 11.45
N ARG A 291 29.56 1.11 12.09
CA ARG A 291 30.51 1.99 12.74
C ARG A 291 31.27 2.86 11.74
N GLU A 292 31.69 2.30 10.60
CA GLU A 292 32.31 3.07 9.53
C GLU A 292 31.39 4.18 9.02
N GLY A 293 30.10 3.88 8.83
CA GLY A 293 29.13 4.88 8.43
C GLY A 293 28.89 5.97 9.48
N SER A 294 28.90 5.62 10.76
CA SER A 294 28.85 6.61 11.86
C SER A 294 30.08 7.52 11.85
N ASP A 295 31.27 6.96 11.62
CA ASP A 295 32.51 7.74 11.50
C ASP A 295 32.45 8.68 10.28
N ALA A 296 31.83 8.26 9.18
CA ALA A 296 31.59 9.12 8.02
C ALA A 296 30.66 10.31 8.35
N LEU A 297 29.58 10.09 9.10
CA LEU A 297 28.69 11.16 9.59
C LEU A 297 29.43 12.11 10.54
N PHE A 298 30.23 11.59 11.46
CA PHE A 298 31.08 12.39 12.35
C PHE A 298 32.02 13.32 11.56
N ASN A 299 32.68 12.78 10.53
CA ASN A 299 33.61 13.54 9.69
C ASN A 299 32.94 14.68 8.89
N MET A 300 31.62 14.68 8.75
CA MET A 300 30.89 15.79 8.13
C MET A 300 30.88 17.06 8.99
N ASN A 301 31.17 16.96 10.29
CA ASN A 301 31.18 18.08 11.25
C ASN A 301 29.88 18.91 11.23
N ARG A 302 28.73 18.22 11.14
CA ARG A 302 27.39 18.84 11.10
C ARG A 302 26.31 17.90 11.64
N GLY A 303 25.09 18.42 11.72
CA GLY A 303 23.90 17.68 12.16
C GLY A 303 23.71 17.74 13.66
N SER A 304 22.84 16.86 14.16
CA SER A 304 22.31 16.90 15.52
C SER A 304 23.32 16.56 16.62
N ILE A 305 24.44 15.93 16.29
CA ILE A 305 25.43 15.43 17.27
C ILE A 305 26.74 16.19 17.09
N GLU A 306 27.14 16.90 18.14
CA GLU A 306 28.47 17.46 18.31
C GLU A 306 29.25 16.56 19.26
N ALA A 307 30.45 16.13 18.86
CA ALA A 307 31.31 15.26 19.65
C ALA A 307 32.79 15.60 19.36
N ALA A 308 33.68 15.37 20.34
CA ALA A 308 35.11 15.60 20.14
C ALA A 308 35.82 14.41 19.48
N THR A 309 35.23 13.22 19.56
CA THR A 309 35.79 11.96 19.03
C THR A 309 34.71 11.12 18.36
N ALA A 310 35.13 10.24 17.45
CA ALA A 310 34.23 9.28 16.80
C ALA A 310 33.54 8.34 17.81
N ASP A 311 34.24 7.94 18.89
CA ASP A 311 33.65 7.11 19.95
C ASP A 311 32.55 7.82 20.72
N GLU A 312 32.78 9.10 21.06
CA GLU A 312 31.76 9.93 21.69
C GLU A 312 30.56 10.14 20.73
N PHE A 313 30.82 10.35 19.44
CA PHE A 313 29.79 10.47 18.42
C PHE A 313 28.92 9.22 18.34
N TRP A 314 29.53 8.04 18.20
CA TRP A 314 28.84 6.74 18.15
C TRP A 314 27.96 6.52 19.38
N ASN A 315 28.49 6.75 20.59
CA ASN A 315 27.72 6.59 21.82
C ASN A 315 26.54 7.57 21.89
N ASN A 316 26.72 8.81 21.43
CA ASN A 316 25.65 9.79 21.35
C ASN A 316 24.59 9.42 20.31
N MET A 317 24.99 8.84 19.18
CA MET A 317 24.09 8.34 18.14
C MET A 317 23.23 7.20 18.67
N LEU A 318 23.83 6.20 19.34
CA LEU A 318 23.10 5.11 19.99
C LEU A 318 22.13 5.61 21.06
N ARG A 319 22.57 6.57 21.89
CA ARG A 319 21.72 7.16 22.93
C ARG A 319 20.49 7.88 22.36
N ARG A 320 20.63 8.48 21.17
CA ARG A 320 19.56 9.23 20.49
C ARG A 320 18.74 8.36 19.52
N GLY A 321 19.18 7.14 19.24
CA GLY A 321 18.59 6.24 18.25
C GLY A 321 18.91 6.61 16.80
N GLY A 322 19.84 7.53 16.55
CA GLY A 322 20.17 8.00 15.21
C GLY A 322 20.82 9.38 15.14
N TRP A 323 20.93 9.90 13.92
CA TRP A 323 21.47 11.20 13.57
C TRP A 323 20.55 11.90 12.56
N TRP A 324 20.38 13.22 12.68
CA TRP A 324 19.65 14.03 11.70
C TRP A 324 20.30 15.39 11.48
N ASP A 325 20.02 16.03 10.34
CA ASP A 325 20.42 17.41 10.04
C ASP A 325 19.23 18.21 9.51
N GLU A 326 18.60 18.97 10.41
CA GLU A 326 17.44 19.81 10.13
C GLU A 326 17.73 20.98 9.18
N LEU A 327 18.99 21.26 8.84
CA LEU A 327 19.36 22.31 7.87
C LEU A 327 19.48 21.77 6.45
N ARG A 328 19.46 20.44 6.26
CA ARG A 328 19.50 19.80 4.93
C ARG A 328 18.14 19.25 4.57
N HIS A 329 17.36 20.07 3.86
CA HIS A 329 16.05 19.71 3.34
C HIS A 329 16.10 19.20 1.90
N GLY A 330 15.05 18.51 1.49
CA GLY A 330 14.79 18.27 0.07
C GLY A 330 14.43 19.56 -0.69
N PRO A 331 14.27 19.47 -2.02
CA PRO A 331 14.00 20.63 -2.86
C PRO A 331 12.70 21.34 -2.48
N THR A 332 12.76 22.67 -2.31
CA THR A 332 11.60 23.53 -2.03
C THR A 332 11.02 24.19 -3.28
N THR A 333 11.76 24.13 -4.39
CA THR A 333 11.31 24.61 -5.70
C THR A 333 11.13 23.41 -6.62
N VAL A 334 9.91 23.23 -7.11
CA VAL A 334 9.56 22.17 -8.04
C VAL A 334 9.36 22.79 -9.41
N LYS A 335 10.17 22.38 -10.37
CA LYS A 335 9.95 22.67 -11.78
C LYS A 335 9.41 21.42 -12.46
N PRO A 336 8.12 21.35 -12.80
CA PRO A 336 7.58 20.23 -13.55
C PRO A 336 8.17 20.19 -14.97
N ALA A 337 8.07 19.03 -15.62
CA ALA A 337 8.40 18.91 -17.03
C ALA A 337 7.44 19.76 -17.89
N ASP A 338 7.97 20.36 -18.95
CA ASP A 338 7.13 21.06 -19.93
C ASP A 338 6.12 20.08 -20.55
N GLY A 339 4.86 20.49 -20.63
CA GLY A 339 3.76 19.67 -21.12
C GLY A 339 3.36 18.54 -20.17
N LEU A 340 3.59 18.67 -18.87
CA LEU A 340 3.20 17.68 -17.86
C LEU A 340 1.74 17.22 -18.02
N LEU A 341 0.78 18.15 -18.07
CA LEU A 341 -0.65 17.78 -18.16
C LEU A 341 -0.97 17.07 -19.47
N ARG A 342 -0.37 17.50 -20.59
CA ARG A 342 -0.50 16.79 -21.87
C ARG A 342 0.07 15.39 -21.82
N THR A 343 1.19 15.20 -21.14
CA THR A 343 1.82 13.88 -20.97
C THR A 343 0.93 12.97 -20.12
N ILE A 344 0.34 13.48 -19.04
CA ILE A 344 -0.61 12.76 -18.20
C ILE A 344 -1.84 12.35 -19.02
N VAL A 345 -2.47 13.30 -19.72
CA VAL A 345 -3.63 13.04 -20.59
C VAL A 345 -3.30 11.99 -21.67
N ALA A 346 -2.12 12.04 -22.27
CA ALA A 346 -1.69 11.06 -23.27
C ALA A 346 -1.52 9.63 -22.72
N LYS A 347 -1.35 9.47 -21.39
CA LYS A 347 -1.30 8.17 -20.72
C LYS A 347 -2.68 7.63 -20.35
N GLU A 348 -3.76 8.42 -20.48
CA GLU A 348 -5.10 7.97 -20.13
C GLU A 348 -5.54 6.81 -21.05
N LYS A 349 -5.71 5.62 -20.46
CA LYS A 349 -6.27 4.44 -21.13
C LYS A 349 -7.47 3.82 -20.42
N GLY A 350 -8.03 4.52 -19.43
CA GLY A 350 -9.01 3.96 -18.50
C GLY A 350 -8.45 2.78 -17.69
N PRO A 351 -9.16 2.34 -16.64
CA PRO A 351 -8.78 1.12 -15.93
C PRO A 351 -9.14 -0.12 -16.76
N GLU A 352 -8.21 -1.07 -16.81
CA GLU A 352 -8.39 -2.40 -17.39
C GLU A 352 -8.58 -3.40 -16.25
N PHE A 353 -9.55 -4.30 -16.41
CA PHE A 353 -9.85 -5.35 -15.45
C PHE A 353 -9.81 -6.71 -16.14
N ASN A 354 -9.22 -7.69 -15.46
CA ASN A 354 -9.21 -9.09 -15.86
C ASN A 354 -10.11 -9.91 -14.90
N GLY A 355 -10.46 -11.14 -15.28
CA GLY A 355 -11.31 -12.03 -14.48
C GLY A 355 -12.69 -12.26 -15.09
N ILE A 356 -13.71 -12.42 -14.23
CA ILE A 356 -15.06 -12.78 -14.64
C ILE A 356 -15.95 -11.54 -14.80
N GLY A 357 -16.67 -11.45 -15.92
CA GLY A 357 -17.65 -10.38 -16.14
C GLY A 357 -17.06 -9.05 -16.60
N THR A 358 -15.86 -9.07 -17.20
CA THR A 358 -15.09 -7.88 -17.61
C THR A 358 -15.79 -6.99 -18.64
N ALA A 359 -16.67 -7.53 -19.48
CA ALA A 359 -17.42 -6.74 -20.47
C ALA A 359 -18.50 -5.85 -19.83
N SER A 360 -19.07 -6.28 -18.71
CA SER A 360 -20.00 -5.50 -17.89
C SER A 360 -20.19 -6.22 -16.56
N ILE A 361 -19.95 -5.53 -15.44
CA ILE A 361 -20.24 -6.05 -14.10
C ILE A 361 -21.73 -6.42 -14.02
N GLY A 362 -22.00 -7.72 -14.08
CA GLY A 362 -23.34 -8.30 -14.06
C GLY A 362 -23.97 -8.28 -12.66
N SER A 363 -25.06 -9.04 -12.49
CA SER A 363 -25.72 -9.12 -11.18
C SER A 363 -24.89 -9.87 -10.13
N ASP A 364 -24.07 -10.82 -10.53
CA ASP A 364 -23.26 -11.70 -9.67
C ASP A 364 -21.75 -11.45 -9.80
N SER A 365 -21.34 -10.51 -10.67
CA SER A 365 -19.95 -10.13 -10.89
C SER A 365 -19.66 -8.80 -10.17
N PHE A 366 -18.44 -8.60 -9.69
CA PHE A 366 -18.03 -7.45 -8.89
C PHE A 366 -16.58 -7.06 -9.16
N TYR A 367 -16.25 -5.79 -8.96
CA TYR A 367 -14.85 -5.38 -8.79
C TYR A 367 -14.33 -5.91 -7.46
N LEU A 368 -13.21 -6.62 -7.45
CA LEU A 368 -12.52 -6.99 -6.22
C LEU A 368 -11.58 -5.85 -5.82
N VAL A 369 -11.78 -5.31 -4.62
CA VAL A 369 -10.89 -4.30 -4.02
C VAL A 369 -10.24 -4.90 -2.77
N PRO A 370 -9.06 -5.51 -2.91
CA PRO A 370 -8.31 -5.96 -1.75
C PRO A 370 -7.89 -4.78 -0.86
N PHE A 371 -7.54 -5.04 0.39
CA PHE A 371 -6.98 -4.02 1.27
C PHE A 371 -6.04 -4.62 2.32
N ALA A 372 -5.02 -3.89 2.74
CA ALA A 372 -4.13 -4.38 3.81
C ALA A 372 -4.88 -4.46 5.13
N HIS A 373 -4.76 -5.58 5.84
CA HIS A 373 -5.27 -5.69 7.21
C HIS A 373 -4.43 -4.81 8.13
N ASN A 374 -5.06 -4.04 9.02
CA ASN A 374 -4.33 -3.06 9.82
C ASN A 374 -3.25 -3.66 10.75
N THR A 375 -3.47 -4.89 11.22
CA THR A 375 -2.51 -5.57 12.10
C THR A 375 -1.69 -6.65 11.40
N LEU A 376 -2.25 -7.30 10.38
CA LEU A 376 -1.58 -8.42 9.69
C LEU A 376 -0.80 -7.95 8.47
N LEU A 377 -1.09 -6.74 7.97
CA LEU A 377 -0.53 -6.15 6.75
C LEU A 377 -0.81 -7.04 5.53
N ASP A 378 0.25 -7.51 4.90
CA ASP A 378 0.29 -8.49 3.80
C ASP A 378 0.39 -9.95 4.28
N GLY A 379 0.37 -10.17 5.61
CA GLY A 379 0.50 -11.48 6.23
C GLY A 379 1.80 -11.66 6.97
N TYR A 380 2.75 -10.72 6.89
CA TYR A 380 4.02 -10.74 7.64
C TYR A 380 3.80 -11.01 9.14
N ASN A 381 2.82 -10.33 9.73
CA ASN A 381 2.47 -10.42 11.14
C ASN A 381 1.53 -11.60 11.49
N GLY A 382 1.16 -12.45 10.52
CA GLY A 382 0.19 -13.53 10.71
C GLY A 382 0.55 -14.50 11.84
N HIS A 383 1.85 -14.68 12.10
CA HIS A 383 2.38 -15.60 13.10
C HIS A 383 2.10 -15.17 14.56
N LEU A 384 1.65 -13.93 14.78
CA LEU A 384 1.53 -13.30 16.08
C LEU A 384 0.09 -13.33 16.63
N PRO A 385 -0.21 -14.05 17.73
CA PRO A 385 -1.59 -14.29 18.19
C PRO A 385 -2.30 -13.03 18.68
N TRP A 386 -1.59 -12.08 19.29
CA TRP A 386 -2.13 -10.77 19.67
C TRP A 386 -2.59 -9.92 18.48
N LEU A 387 -1.94 -10.03 17.31
CA LEU A 387 -2.31 -9.27 16.10
C LEU A 387 -3.43 -9.97 15.33
N GLN A 388 -3.51 -11.30 15.41
CA GLN A 388 -4.66 -12.09 14.96
C GLN A 388 -5.93 -11.78 15.76
N ALA A 389 -5.80 -11.56 17.07
CA ALA A 389 -6.90 -11.22 17.98
C ALA A 389 -7.26 -9.72 18.00
N ALA A 390 -6.43 -8.87 17.38
CA ALA A 390 -6.70 -7.44 17.30
C ALA A 390 -7.83 -7.19 16.29
N PRO A 391 -8.94 -6.54 16.69
CA PRO A 391 -10.09 -6.31 15.82
C PRO A 391 -9.74 -5.37 14.66
N ASP A 392 -10.27 -5.67 13.48
CA ASP A 392 -10.28 -4.68 12.41
C ASP A 392 -11.05 -3.42 12.86
N PRO A 393 -10.51 -2.21 12.71
CA PRO A 393 -11.14 -0.98 13.21
C PRO A 393 -12.51 -0.64 12.61
N LEU A 394 -12.88 -1.21 11.45
CA LEU A 394 -14.15 -0.92 10.78
C LEU A 394 -15.19 -2.02 10.96
N SER A 395 -14.77 -3.28 10.89
CA SER A 395 -15.65 -4.46 10.96
C SER A 395 -15.55 -5.24 12.28
N THR A 396 -14.54 -4.94 13.09
CA THR A 396 -14.13 -5.67 14.30
C THR A 396 -13.89 -7.15 14.14
N VAL A 397 -13.81 -7.64 12.89
CA VAL A 397 -13.52 -9.03 12.56
C VAL A 397 -12.11 -9.39 13.01
N THR A 398 -11.95 -10.62 13.49
CA THR A 398 -10.69 -11.21 13.95
C THR A 398 -10.55 -12.64 13.43
N TRP A 399 -9.33 -13.18 13.43
CA TRP A 399 -9.00 -14.59 13.19
C TRP A 399 -9.35 -15.22 11.83
N GLN A 400 -10.11 -14.57 10.96
CA GLN A 400 -10.65 -15.17 9.73
C GLN A 400 -10.60 -14.19 8.56
N THR A 401 -10.72 -14.71 7.33
CA THR A 401 -10.91 -13.89 6.13
C THR A 401 -12.39 -13.59 5.92
N TRP A 402 -12.74 -12.32 5.76
CA TRP A 402 -14.10 -11.89 5.46
C TRP A 402 -14.18 -11.18 4.11
N VAL A 403 -15.39 -11.07 3.58
CA VAL A 403 -15.70 -10.27 2.40
C VAL A 403 -16.76 -9.23 2.73
N GLU A 404 -16.42 -7.97 2.50
CA GLU A 404 -17.31 -6.84 2.65
C GLU A 404 -18.14 -6.69 1.37
N LEU A 405 -19.47 -6.61 1.51
CA LEU A 405 -20.39 -6.39 0.41
C LEU A 405 -21.50 -5.42 0.81
N ASN A 406 -21.95 -4.60 -0.14
CA ASN A 406 -23.01 -3.63 0.11
C ASN A 406 -24.31 -4.30 0.61
N ASP A 407 -25.01 -3.70 1.57
CA ASP A 407 -26.29 -4.22 2.08
C ASP A 407 -27.34 -4.49 1.00
N THR A 408 -27.45 -3.59 0.01
CA THR A 408 -28.42 -3.76 -1.09
C THR A 408 -28.03 -4.94 -1.99
N THR A 409 -26.74 -5.13 -2.21
CA THR A 409 -26.17 -6.28 -2.94
C THR A 409 -26.37 -7.57 -2.15
N ALA A 410 -26.11 -7.58 -0.85
CA ALA A 410 -26.32 -8.73 0.02
C ALA A 410 -27.79 -9.16 0.02
N ASN A 411 -28.72 -8.21 0.17
CA ASN A 411 -30.16 -8.48 0.12
C ASN A 411 -30.59 -9.05 -1.24
N ARG A 412 -30.07 -8.49 -2.33
CA ARG A 412 -30.35 -8.95 -3.70
C ARG A 412 -29.83 -10.37 -3.96
N LEU A 413 -28.69 -10.72 -3.39
CA LEU A 413 -28.09 -12.08 -3.49
C LEU A 413 -28.63 -13.05 -2.43
N GLY A 414 -29.47 -12.58 -1.49
CA GLY A 414 -29.95 -13.38 -0.36
C GLY A 414 -28.83 -13.82 0.58
N VAL A 415 -27.77 -13.02 0.70
CA VAL A 415 -26.61 -13.25 1.57
C VAL A 415 -26.85 -12.61 2.93
N LYS A 416 -26.48 -13.32 3.99
CA LYS A 416 -26.49 -12.84 5.37
C LYS A 416 -25.07 -12.82 5.94
N GLU A 417 -24.88 -12.06 7.00
CA GLU A 417 -23.64 -12.12 7.78
C GLU A 417 -23.38 -13.56 8.23
N GLY A 418 -22.13 -14.01 8.11
CA GLY A 418 -21.71 -15.36 8.46
C GLY A 418 -21.91 -16.41 7.36
N ASP A 419 -22.65 -16.10 6.29
CA ASP A 419 -22.72 -17.00 5.11
C ASP A 419 -21.31 -17.14 4.50
N ILE A 420 -20.91 -18.37 4.17
CA ILE A 420 -19.64 -18.59 3.48
C ILE A 420 -19.86 -18.41 1.99
N LEU A 421 -19.11 -17.47 1.40
CA LEU A 421 -19.17 -17.15 -0.02
C LEU A 421 -17.98 -17.74 -0.74
N ARG A 422 -18.22 -18.21 -1.97
CA ARG A 422 -17.18 -18.52 -2.94
C ARG A 422 -16.96 -17.28 -3.81
N ILE A 423 -15.73 -16.77 -3.81
CA ILE A 423 -15.27 -15.64 -4.60
C ILE A 423 -14.37 -16.20 -5.69
N GLU A 424 -14.81 -16.13 -6.94
CA GLU A 424 -14.20 -16.82 -8.07
C GLU A 424 -13.63 -15.79 -9.07
N SER A 425 -12.36 -15.90 -9.43
CA SER A 425 -11.74 -15.20 -10.55
C SER A 425 -11.68 -16.10 -11.79
N SER A 426 -10.99 -15.70 -12.87
CA SER A 426 -10.86 -16.59 -14.03
C SER A 426 -9.89 -17.76 -13.80
N LYS A 427 -9.16 -17.74 -12.68
CA LYS A 427 -8.07 -18.67 -12.36
C LYS A 427 -8.46 -19.66 -11.29
N ASP A 428 -8.92 -19.15 -10.15
CA ASP A 428 -9.25 -19.96 -8.98
C ASP A 428 -10.38 -19.30 -8.16
N SER A 429 -10.67 -19.85 -6.98
CA SER A 429 -11.64 -19.32 -6.06
C SER A 429 -11.18 -19.44 -4.61
N ILE A 430 -11.53 -18.45 -3.80
CA ILE A 430 -11.39 -18.49 -2.35
C ILE A 430 -12.75 -18.61 -1.66
N ARG A 431 -12.71 -19.04 -0.41
CA ARG A 431 -13.86 -18.99 0.51
C ARG A 431 -13.63 -17.86 1.51
N ALA A 432 -14.66 -17.06 1.76
CA ALA A 432 -14.61 -16.00 2.76
C ALA A 432 -15.97 -15.81 3.43
N VAL A 433 -15.94 -15.38 4.69
CA VAL A 433 -17.15 -15.14 5.47
C VAL A 433 -17.80 -13.81 5.06
N ALA A 434 -19.08 -13.83 4.74
CA ALA A 434 -19.82 -12.63 4.35
C ALA A 434 -19.95 -11.64 5.52
N TYR A 435 -19.63 -10.38 5.24
CA TYR A 435 -19.85 -9.23 6.11
C TYR A 435 -20.60 -8.12 5.35
N PRO A 436 -21.94 -8.16 5.33
CA PRO A 436 -22.75 -7.10 4.72
C PRO A 436 -22.58 -5.77 5.46
N THR A 437 -22.33 -4.69 4.72
CA THR A 437 -22.09 -3.35 5.28
C THR A 437 -22.53 -2.25 4.31
N PRO A 438 -23.02 -1.09 4.78
CA PRO A 438 -23.28 0.06 3.90
C PRO A 438 -21.99 0.73 3.40
N ALA A 439 -20.84 0.41 4.02
CA ALA A 439 -19.54 1.03 3.76
C ALA A 439 -18.80 0.48 2.52
N VAL A 440 -19.51 -0.22 1.63
CA VAL A 440 -18.97 -0.75 0.36
C VAL A 440 -19.89 -0.34 -0.79
N PRO A 441 -19.36 0.13 -1.93
CA PRO A 441 -20.18 0.44 -3.10
C PRO A 441 -20.93 -0.79 -3.66
N PRO A 442 -22.14 -0.65 -4.24
CA PRO A 442 -22.95 -1.78 -4.70
C PRO A 442 -22.30 -2.74 -5.73
N HIS A 443 -21.30 -2.27 -6.49
CA HIS A 443 -20.62 -3.03 -7.55
C HIS A 443 -19.22 -3.54 -7.16
N THR A 444 -18.88 -3.44 -5.89
CA THR A 444 -17.57 -3.79 -5.34
C THR A 444 -17.73 -4.82 -4.24
N VAL A 445 -16.74 -5.70 -4.12
CA VAL A 445 -16.50 -6.50 -2.92
C VAL A 445 -15.09 -6.27 -2.44
N SER A 446 -14.90 -6.22 -1.12
CA SER A 446 -13.60 -5.96 -0.52
C SER A 446 -13.16 -7.12 0.35
N VAL A 447 -11.90 -7.53 0.25
CA VAL A 447 -11.33 -8.66 1.00
C VAL A 447 -9.96 -8.23 1.56
N PRO A 448 -9.66 -8.46 2.85
CA PRO A 448 -8.37 -8.10 3.41
C PRO A 448 -7.24 -9.04 2.94
N PHE A 449 -6.03 -8.51 2.84
CA PHE A 449 -4.79 -9.30 2.79
C PHE A 449 -4.43 -9.87 4.17
N GLY A 450 -3.51 -10.84 4.18
CA GLY A 450 -2.72 -11.23 5.35
C GLY A 450 -3.17 -12.47 6.11
N GLN A 451 -4.29 -13.08 5.71
CA GLN A 451 -4.71 -14.41 6.17
C GLN A 451 -4.46 -15.46 5.08
N GLY A 452 -4.71 -16.74 5.40
CA GLY A 452 -4.62 -17.85 4.43
C GLY A 452 -3.23 -18.45 4.25
N ARG A 453 -2.36 -18.38 5.26
CA ARG A 453 -1.06 -19.08 5.22
C ARG A 453 -1.27 -20.59 5.21
N LYS A 454 -0.45 -21.31 4.44
CA LYS A 454 -0.47 -22.79 4.39
C LYS A 454 0.52 -23.40 5.39
N HIS A 455 1.60 -22.68 5.70
CA HIS A 455 2.66 -23.07 6.64
C HIS A 455 2.97 -21.94 7.62
N GLY A 456 3.58 -22.31 8.75
CA GLY A 456 3.99 -21.39 9.81
C GLY A 456 3.41 -21.75 11.16
N SER A 457 3.14 -20.76 12.01
CA SER A 457 2.57 -21.02 13.33
C SER A 457 1.12 -21.45 13.23
N ASP A 458 0.67 -22.31 14.16
CA ASP A 458 -0.73 -22.73 14.27
C ASP A 458 -1.65 -21.50 14.23
N TYR A 459 -1.25 -20.42 14.92
CA TYR A 459 -1.44 -19.00 14.59
C TYR A 459 -2.23 -18.65 13.34
N ALA A 460 -1.54 -18.81 12.23
CA ALA A 460 -1.86 -18.21 10.95
C ALA A 460 -2.31 -19.23 9.91
N THR A 461 -2.08 -20.52 10.18
CA THR A 461 -2.38 -21.61 9.26
C THR A 461 -3.83 -22.06 9.35
N GLU A 462 -4.30 -22.71 8.29
CA GLU A 462 -5.65 -23.27 8.21
C GLU A 462 -5.95 -24.18 9.42
N ARG A 463 -7.14 -24.02 10.00
CA ARG A 463 -7.63 -24.86 11.10
C ARG A 463 -9.08 -25.26 10.84
N PRO A 464 -9.50 -26.46 11.27
CA PRO A 464 -10.90 -26.85 11.18
C PRO A 464 -11.81 -25.82 11.86
N GLY A 465 -12.79 -25.30 11.10
CA GLY A 465 -13.77 -24.34 11.58
C GLY A 465 -13.36 -22.86 11.49
N ASN A 466 -12.21 -22.55 10.90
CA ASN A 466 -11.79 -21.18 10.62
C ASN A 466 -11.63 -20.97 9.11
N GLU A 467 -12.45 -20.12 8.52
CA GLU A 467 -12.32 -19.77 7.09
C GLU A 467 -11.21 -18.72 6.96
N SER A 468 -10.04 -19.18 6.52
CA SER A 468 -8.86 -18.36 6.30
C SER A 468 -8.38 -18.59 4.87
N ALA A 469 -8.39 -17.53 4.07
CA ALA A 469 -8.03 -17.58 2.68
C ALA A 469 -7.14 -16.39 2.31
N ASN A 470 -6.18 -16.65 1.42
CA ASN A 470 -5.29 -15.65 0.88
C ASN A 470 -5.93 -15.06 -0.38
N VAL A 471 -6.21 -13.76 -0.38
CA VAL A 471 -6.79 -13.10 -1.56
C VAL A 471 -5.83 -13.08 -2.76
N MET A 472 -4.52 -13.20 -2.53
CA MET A 472 -3.52 -13.29 -3.61
C MET A 472 -3.76 -14.50 -4.51
N ASP A 473 -4.34 -15.58 -3.99
CA ASP A 473 -4.60 -16.82 -4.73
C ASP A 473 -5.58 -16.62 -5.90
N ILE A 474 -6.41 -15.58 -5.87
CA ILE A 474 -7.39 -15.28 -6.93
C ILE A 474 -7.08 -14.05 -7.75
N LEU A 475 -6.00 -13.31 -7.45
CA LEU A 475 -5.67 -12.10 -8.22
C LEU A 475 -5.13 -12.45 -9.61
N GLU A 476 -5.54 -11.65 -10.58
CA GLU A 476 -4.99 -11.69 -11.94
C GLU A 476 -3.63 -10.95 -11.99
N THR A 477 -2.72 -11.40 -12.85
CA THR A 477 -1.42 -10.75 -13.11
C THR A 477 -1.55 -9.52 -14.02
N THR A 478 -2.46 -8.61 -13.69
CA THR A 478 -2.60 -7.32 -14.40
C THR A 478 -1.50 -6.38 -13.93
N THR A 479 -0.85 -5.66 -14.86
CA THR A 479 0.19 -4.68 -14.52
C THR A 479 -0.32 -3.24 -14.58
N VAL A 480 0.28 -2.36 -13.78
CA VAL A 480 0.13 -0.92 -13.92
C VAL A 480 0.91 -0.44 -15.14
N ASN A 481 0.21 0.24 -16.05
CA ASN A 481 0.74 0.74 -17.31
C ASN A 481 1.94 1.67 -17.07
N GLY A 482 3.10 1.28 -17.60
CA GLY A 482 4.34 2.06 -17.53
C GLY A 482 5.20 1.83 -16.28
N THR A 483 4.78 0.98 -15.34
CA THR A 483 5.59 0.65 -14.15
C THR A 483 5.92 -0.83 -13.99
N GLY A 484 5.14 -1.73 -14.61
CA GLY A 484 5.30 -3.18 -14.43
C GLY A 484 4.86 -3.69 -13.05
N SER A 485 4.38 -2.81 -12.17
CA SER A 485 3.88 -3.15 -10.84
C SER A 485 2.56 -3.92 -10.93
N LEU A 486 2.25 -4.75 -9.93
CA LEU A 486 0.97 -5.44 -9.85
C LEU A 486 -0.18 -4.44 -9.67
N ALA A 487 -1.16 -4.47 -10.57
CA ALA A 487 -2.46 -3.83 -10.38
C ALA A 487 -3.34 -4.73 -9.50
N TRP A 488 -3.08 -4.70 -8.19
CA TRP A 488 -3.68 -5.61 -7.21
C TRP A 488 -5.20 -5.44 -7.03
N ALA A 489 -5.80 -4.34 -7.49
CA ALA A 489 -7.25 -4.15 -7.59
C ALA A 489 -7.77 -4.23 -9.04
N GLY A 490 -7.00 -4.84 -9.95
CA GLY A 490 -7.35 -5.04 -11.37
C GLY A 490 -8.13 -6.32 -11.66
N THR A 491 -8.72 -6.95 -10.63
CA THR A 491 -9.42 -8.24 -10.74
C THR A 491 -10.93 -8.07 -10.58
N THR A 492 -11.69 -8.78 -11.41
CA THR A 492 -13.14 -8.92 -11.32
C THR A 492 -13.51 -10.35 -10.98
N VAL A 493 -14.49 -10.50 -10.11
CA VAL A 493 -14.86 -11.78 -9.50
C VAL A 493 -16.34 -12.05 -9.60
N ARG A 494 -16.70 -13.33 -9.64
CA ARG A 494 -18.07 -13.79 -9.37
C ARG A 494 -18.20 -14.14 -7.89
N VAL A 495 -19.32 -13.74 -7.29
CA VAL A 495 -19.65 -14.11 -5.90
C VAL A 495 -20.84 -15.04 -5.89
N SER A 496 -20.70 -16.19 -5.22
CA SER A 496 -21.76 -17.19 -5.09
C SER A 496 -21.85 -17.76 -3.67
N LYS A 497 -23.05 -18.20 -3.27
CA LYS A 497 -23.27 -18.84 -1.97
C LYS A 497 -22.79 -20.29 -2.01
N THR A 498 -22.11 -20.73 -0.96
CA THR A 498 -21.78 -22.16 -0.78
C THR A 498 -22.94 -22.95 -0.16
N GLY A 499 -23.82 -22.27 0.58
CA GLY A 499 -24.87 -22.89 1.39
C GLY A 499 -24.43 -23.17 2.84
N GLU A 500 -23.16 -22.95 3.15
CA GLU A 500 -22.59 -23.07 4.49
C GLU A 500 -22.60 -21.70 5.20
N SER A 501 -22.59 -21.72 6.54
CA SER A 501 -22.54 -20.50 7.36
C SER A 501 -21.80 -20.78 8.67
N VAL A 502 -21.09 -19.78 9.17
CA VAL A 502 -20.36 -19.83 10.44
C VAL A 502 -20.66 -18.59 11.28
N SER A 503 -20.43 -18.68 12.59
CA SER A 503 -20.46 -17.50 13.46
C SER A 503 -19.21 -16.68 13.19
N ILE A 504 -19.39 -15.43 12.76
CA ILE A 504 -18.27 -14.52 12.51
C ILE A 504 -17.63 -14.11 13.85
N SER A 505 -16.33 -14.36 14.00
CA SER A 505 -15.52 -13.84 15.11
C SER A 505 -15.33 -12.31 15.01
N LYS A 506 -16.15 -11.54 15.73
CA LYS A 506 -16.09 -10.06 15.83
C LYS A 506 -16.43 -9.56 17.24
N LEU A 507 -16.11 -8.29 17.55
CA LEU A 507 -16.32 -7.73 18.89
C LEU A 507 -17.62 -6.92 19.07
N GLU A 508 -18.19 -6.38 17.99
CA GLU A 508 -19.36 -5.49 18.05
C GLU A 508 -20.72 -6.20 18.25
N GLY A 509 -20.73 -7.51 18.46
CA GLY A 509 -21.96 -8.31 18.62
C GLY A 509 -22.85 -8.27 17.37
N ASP A 510 -24.16 -8.42 17.55
CA ASP A 510 -25.13 -8.41 16.43
C ASP A 510 -25.55 -7.00 15.99
N ALA A 511 -24.94 -5.95 16.56
CA ALA A 511 -25.24 -4.57 16.19
C ALA A 511 -24.67 -4.30 14.79
N ARG A 512 -25.52 -3.87 13.86
CA ARG A 512 -25.08 -3.47 12.52
C ARG A 512 -24.61 -2.03 12.53
N ALA A 513 -23.57 -1.75 11.73
CA ALA A 513 -23.23 -0.39 11.36
C ALA A 513 -24.45 0.27 10.69
N VAL A 514 -24.82 1.45 11.18
CA VAL A 514 -25.91 2.27 10.63
C VAL A 514 -25.37 3.68 10.37
N GLU A 515 -25.96 4.36 9.38
CA GLU A 515 -25.70 5.78 9.18
C GLU A 515 -26.23 6.58 10.40
N ILE A 516 -25.42 7.51 10.90
CA ILE A 516 -25.78 8.37 12.03
C ILE A 516 -26.84 9.37 11.58
N GLY A 517 -27.98 9.42 12.26
CA GLY A 517 -29.06 10.40 12.05
C GLY A 517 -30.47 9.82 11.89
N LEU A 518 -30.66 8.52 12.16
CA LEU A 518 -31.89 7.76 11.90
C LEU A 518 -32.59 7.22 13.17
N MET A 519 -31.92 7.13 14.33
CA MET A 519 -32.50 6.48 15.53
C MET A 519 -32.32 7.24 16.86
N PRO A 520 -33.27 7.08 17.82
CA PRO A 520 -33.20 7.72 19.15
C PRO A 520 -31.95 7.40 19.99
N SER A 521 -31.21 6.33 19.69
CA SER A 521 -29.92 5.97 20.33
C SER A 521 -28.79 6.96 20.04
N GLU A 522 -29.00 7.92 19.14
CA GLU A 522 -28.05 8.95 18.73
C GLU A 522 -27.86 10.07 19.77
N GLU A 523 -28.60 10.07 20.89
CA GLU A 523 -28.36 11.01 21.99
C GLU A 523 -26.96 10.88 22.64
N ILE A 524 -26.23 9.78 22.38
CA ILE A 524 -24.88 9.53 22.89
C ILE A 524 -23.82 10.28 22.06
N ILE A 525 -24.02 10.44 20.75
CA ILE A 525 -23.08 11.12 19.84
C ILE A 525 -23.76 12.35 19.28
N LYS A 526 -23.48 13.52 19.88
CA LYS A 526 -23.97 14.80 19.37
C LYS A 526 -23.07 15.30 18.25
N THR A 527 -23.48 15.12 17.00
CA THR A 527 -22.86 15.77 15.84
C THR A 527 -23.41 17.20 15.71
N ILE A 528 -22.54 18.19 15.87
CA ILE A 528 -22.88 19.60 15.62
C ILE A 528 -22.08 20.04 14.40
N ALA A 529 -22.77 20.57 13.39
CA ALA A 529 -22.09 21.10 12.22
C ALA A 529 -21.13 22.23 12.65
N PRO A 530 -19.95 22.40 12.01
CA PRO A 530 -18.96 23.40 12.42
C PRO A 530 -19.51 24.84 12.50
N GLU A 531 -20.51 25.16 11.68
CA GLU A 531 -21.21 26.45 11.70
C GLU A 531 -22.14 26.66 12.91
N ASN A 532 -22.47 25.58 13.63
CA ASN A 532 -23.39 25.55 14.77
C ASN A 532 -22.71 25.16 16.09
N ALA A 533 -21.41 24.83 16.06
CA ALA A 533 -20.57 24.47 17.19
C ALA A 533 -19.88 25.72 17.77
#